data_AF-A0A353BE68-F1
#
_entry.id   AF-A0A353BE68-F1
#
_cell.length_a   1.000
_cell.length_b   1.000
_cell.length_c   1.000
_cell.angle_alpha   90.00
_cell.angle_beta   90.00
_cell.angle_gamma   90.00
#
_symmetry.space_group_name_H-M   'P 1'
#
loop_
_entity.id
_entity.type
_entity.pdbx_description
1 polymer ?
#
loop_
_entity_poly.entity_id
_entity_poly.type
_entity_poly.pdbx_seq_one_letter_code
_entity_poly.pdbx_strand_id
1 'polypeptide(L)'
;MKDGTTEKLKFKKLKLRLGLAEWQLVGLLETLWKFTRQNCPQGDIGRFSDEDIAVSIEYSDDATELIAALTDCGWLERDDEFRLVVHDWSEHAPTFIKGCLRRHKREFADEIIRSRQNRAAESNHEDATPANGQQEDTGDVGQPTEHAEQVVDDAQQPAVVVEQVTGDAEQPTEGVQQPADQLEQPPTKPNLTKPNLSMSAGEAAEGGRSFEDFWEQYPQRTTEGGRKVRGHKGSAERRWAKLTDREKQLAFRGCKIYAESKQMPMDAVRWLHGKHWTTWLQSEEAASKVPPDEVQLPRAADLKRDLPRIKPKLAGLR
;
A
#
# COMPACT_ATOMS: atom_id res chain seq x y z
N MET A 1 1.06 10.20 -9.97
CA MET A 1 1.56 9.13 -10.86
C MET A 1 0.85 9.26 -12.20
N LYS A 2 1.55 9.04 -13.34
CA LYS A 2 0.90 8.98 -14.65
C LYS A 2 0.07 7.68 -14.76
N ASP A 3 -1.04 7.70 -15.48
CA ASP A 3 -1.85 6.50 -15.70
C ASP A 3 -1.04 5.37 -16.36
N GLY A 4 -1.34 4.13 -15.99
CA GLY A 4 -0.65 2.93 -16.50
C GLY A 4 0.75 2.68 -15.91
N THR A 5 1.21 3.49 -14.95
CA THR A 5 2.52 3.27 -14.32
C THR A 5 2.61 1.94 -13.58
N THR A 6 1.52 1.50 -12.94
CA THR A 6 1.42 0.21 -12.23
C THR A 6 1.57 -1.00 -13.15
N GLU A 7 1.22 -0.84 -14.44
CA GLU A 7 1.31 -1.92 -15.42
C GLU A 7 2.71 -2.13 -15.98
N LYS A 8 3.58 -1.13 -15.86
CA LYS A 8 4.94 -1.17 -16.40
C LYS A 8 5.78 -2.23 -15.70
N LEU A 9 6.64 -2.89 -16.48
CA LEU A 9 7.52 -3.94 -15.95
C LEU A 9 8.43 -3.41 -14.83
N LYS A 10 8.93 -2.16 -14.92
CA LYS A 10 9.76 -1.56 -13.86
C LYS A 10 9.03 -1.39 -12.53
N PHE A 11 7.71 -1.16 -12.57
CA PHE A 11 6.88 -1.11 -11.37
C PHE A 11 6.68 -2.52 -10.79
N LYS A 12 6.34 -3.50 -11.64
CA LYS A 12 6.17 -4.91 -11.23
C LYS A 12 7.46 -5.52 -10.67
N LYS A 13 8.62 -5.20 -11.25
CA LYS A 13 9.95 -5.60 -10.76
C LYS A 13 10.25 -5.02 -9.38
N LEU A 14 9.99 -3.73 -9.17
CA LEU A 14 10.20 -3.08 -7.88
C LEU A 14 9.28 -3.66 -6.80
N LYS A 15 8.00 -3.88 -7.14
CA LYS A 15 7.00 -4.52 -6.28
C LYS A 15 7.49 -5.90 -5.78
N LEU A 16 8.02 -6.72 -6.70
CA LEU A 16 8.55 -8.04 -6.37
C LEU A 16 9.81 -7.95 -5.49
N ARG A 17 10.74 -7.05 -5.81
CA ARG A 17 12.01 -6.91 -5.06
C ARG A 17 11.81 -6.45 -3.62
N LEU A 18 10.91 -5.49 -3.40
CA LEU A 18 10.62 -4.97 -2.05
C LEU A 18 9.57 -5.81 -1.31
N GLY A 19 8.97 -6.82 -1.95
CA GLY A 19 7.91 -7.62 -1.33
C GLY A 19 6.65 -6.85 -0.95
N LEU A 20 6.41 -5.68 -1.55
CA LEU A 20 5.31 -4.78 -1.17
C LEU A 20 4.02 -5.08 -1.92
N ALA A 21 2.87 -4.82 -1.28
CA ALA A 21 1.61 -4.75 -1.98
C ALA A 21 1.58 -3.55 -2.94
N GLU A 22 0.75 -3.63 -3.98
CA GLU A 22 0.70 -2.61 -5.03
C GLU A 22 0.40 -1.21 -4.50
N TRP A 23 -0.58 -1.10 -3.61
CA TRP A 23 -0.97 0.17 -3.01
C TRP A 23 0.13 0.75 -2.12
N GLN A 24 0.94 -0.10 -1.47
CA GLN A 24 2.10 0.33 -0.69
C GLN A 24 3.15 0.94 -1.60
N LEU A 25 3.47 0.27 -2.71
CA LEU A 25 4.44 0.78 -3.67
C LEU A 25 3.98 2.07 -4.34
N VAL A 26 2.69 2.18 -4.68
CA VAL A 26 2.11 3.44 -5.17
C VAL A 26 2.29 4.55 -4.13
N GLY A 27 1.95 4.27 -2.86
CA GLY A 27 2.14 5.23 -1.77
C GLY A 27 3.60 5.65 -1.61
N LEU A 28 4.52 4.69 -1.61
CA LEU A 28 5.96 4.91 -1.48
C LEU A 28 6.50 5.82 -2.59
N LEU A 29 6.17 5.54 -3.85
CA LEU A 29 6.60 6.36 -5.00
C LEU A 29 5.95 7.76 -5.00
N GLU A 30 4.67 7.86 -4.62
CA GLU A 30 4.00 9.16 -4.48
C GLU A 30 4.62 10.02 -3.36
N THR A 31 4.98 9.38 -2.24
CA THR A 31 5.64 10.08 -1.13
C THR A 31 7.06 10.48 -1.52
N LEU A 32 7.80 9.63 -2.24
CA LEU A 32 9.10 9.99 -2.81
C LEU A 32 9.01 11.24 -3.69
N TRP A 33 8.05 11.32 -4.62
CA TRP A 33 7.89 12.52 -5.46
C TRP A 33 7.44 13.76 -4.67
N LYS A 34 6.62 13.58 -3.63
CA LYS A 34 6.26 14.68 -2.72
C LYS A 34 7.49 15.21 -1.98
N PHE A 35 8.34 14.32 -1.51
CA PHE A 35 9.61 14.66 -0.88
C PHE A 35 10.53 15.40 -1.85
N THR A 36 10.71 14.87 -3.08
CA THR A 36 11.53 15.51 -4.12
C THR A 36 11.08 16.93 -4.42
N ARG A 37 9.79 17.17 -4.70
CA ARG A 37 9.32 18.52 -5.04
C ARG A 37 9.45 19.54 -3.88
N GLN A 38 9.47 19.09 -2.63
CA GLN A 38 9.56 19.95 -1.46
C GLN A 38 11.00 20.31 -1.14
N ASN A 39 11.91 19.33 -1.22
CA ASN A 39 13.27 19.46 -0.70
C ASN A 39 14.34 19.53 -1.81
N CYS A 40 14.08 18.92 -2.97
CA CYS A 40 14.98 18.88 -4.12
C CYS A 40 14.26 19.23 -5.42
N PRO A 41 13.90 20.52 -5.65
CA PRO A 41 13.17 20.91 -6.86
C PRO A 41 13.83 20.50 -8.18
N GLN A 42 15.17 20.41 -8.22
CA GLN A 42 15.95 19.99 -9.39
C GLN A 42 15.98 18.47 -9.59
N GLY A 43 15.52 17.68 -8.61
CA GLY A 43 15.53 16.21 -8.65
C GLY A 43 16.74 15.56 -7.99
N ASP A 44 17.67 16.35 -7.47
CA ASP A 44 18.93 15.94 -6.85
C ASP A 44 18.76 15.51 -5.37
N ILE A 45 18.15 14.33 -5.16
CA ILE A 45 17.83 13.82 -3.82
C ILE A 45 19.05 13.31 -3.04
N GLY A 46 20.18 13.07 -3.71
CA GLY A 46 21.38 12.48 -3.10
C GLY A 46 22.06 13.35 -2.04
N ARG A 47 21.60 14.60 -1.85
CA ARG A 47 21.98 15.46 -0.70
C ARG A 47 21.52 14.93 0.65
N PHE A 48 20.54 14.01 0.66
CA PHE A 48 20.04 13.34 1.85
C PHE A 48 20.64 11.93 1.96
N SER A 49 20.90 11.46 3.18
CA SER A 49 21.35 10.08 3.40
C SER A 49 20.27 9.07 2.98
N ASP A 50 20.65 7.80 2.81
CA ASP A 50 19.68 6.76 2.46
C ASP A 50 18.63 6.62 3.56
N GLU A 51 19.05 6.75 4.82
CA GLU A 51 18.20 6.74 6.01
C GLU A 51 17.24 7.94 6.03
N ASP A 52 17.73 9.16 5.74
CA ASP A 52 16.88 10.37 5.69
C ASP A 52 15.79 10.22 4.61
N ILE A 53 16.13 9.66 3.45
CA ILE A 53 15.18 9.41 2.37
C ILE A 53 14.15 8.36 2.81
N ALA A 54 14.59 7.24 3.38
CA ALA A 54 13.71 6.17 3.86
C ALA A 54 12.73 6.66 4.93
N VAL A 55 13.22 7.39 5.93
CA VAL A 55 12.39 8.00 7.00
C VAL A 55 11.40 9.00 6.40
N SER A 56 11.85 9.85 5.48
CA SER A 56 11.01 10.88 4.86
C SER A 56 9.85 10.30 4.04
N ILE A 57 10.00 9.07 3.52
CA ILE A 57 8.95 8.37 2.78
C ILE A 57 8.21 7.32 3.61
N GLU A 58 8.46 7.29 4.92
CA GLU A 58 7.89 6.33 5.88
C GLU A 58 8.19 4.85 5.52
N TYR A 59 9.36 4.58 4.96
CA TYR A 59 9.85 3.22 4.76
C TYR A 59 10.51 2.71 6.04
N SER A 60 10.08 1.53 6.50
CA SER A 60 10.47 0.97 7.81
C SER A 60 11.56 -0.09 7.77
N ASP A 61 11.90 -0.62 6.59
CA ASP A 61 12.91 -1.67 6.46
C ASP A 61 14.29 -1.05 6.10
N ASP A 62 15.18 -1.82 5.48
CA ASP A 62 16.55 -1.39 5.20
C ASP A 62 16.62 -0.28 4.13
N ALA A 63 17.18 0.87 4.52
CA ALA A 63 17.30 2.04 3.67
C ALA A 63 18.25 1.82 2.47
N THR A 64 19.32 1.05 2.66
CA THR A 64 20.30 0.76 1.60
C THR A 64 19.67 -0.15 0.54
N GLU A 65 18.93 -1.18 0.96
CA GLU A 65 18.18 -2.08 0.09
C GLU A 65 17.09 -1.34 -0.70
N LEU A 66 16.38 -0.41 -0.04
CA LEU A 66 15.40 0.46 -0.70
C LEU A 66 16.03 1.25 -1.86
N ILE A 67 17.14 1.94 -1.59
CA ILE A 67 17.81 2.80 -2.57
C ILE A 67 18.42 1.96 -3.69
N ALA A 68 19.01 0.80 -3.37
CA ALA A 68 19.49 -0.16 -4.36
C ALA A 68 18.34 -0.66 -5.27
N ALA A 69 17.20 -1.06 -4.69
CA ALA A 69 16.05 -1.54 -5.45
C ALA A 69 15.44 -0.46 -6.36
N LEU A 70 15.34 0.79 -5.87
CA LEU A 70 14.87 1.94 -6.64
C LEU A 70 15.82 2.26 -7.80
N THR A 71 17.12 2.20 -7.58
CA THR A 71 18.15 2.44 -8.61
C THR A 71 18.10 1.35 -9.69
N ASP A 72 18.17 0.09 -9.29
CA ASP A 72 18.19 -1.05 -10.22
C ASP A 72 16.91 -1.16 -11.07
N CYS A 73 15.78 -0.68 -10.54
CA CYS A 73 14.52 -0.64 -11.28
C CYS A 73 14.34 0.63 -12.13
N GLY A 74 15.32 1.55 -12.15
CA GLY A 74 15.28 2.77 -12.96
C GLY A 74 14.24 3.79 -12.47
N TRP A 75 14.09 3.89 -11.15
CA TRP A 75 13.35 5.00 -10.50
C TRP A 75 14.30 6.10 -10.02
N LEU A 76 15.49 5.70 -9.61
CA LEU A 76 16.61 6.58 -9.29
C LEU A 76 17.79 6.27 -10.21
N GLU A 77 18.64 7.26 -10.41
CA GLU A 77 19.89 7.16 -11.14
C GLU A 77 21.04 7.62 -10.24
N ARG A 78 22.18 6.92 -10.32
CA ARG A 78 23.41 7.31 -9.64
C ARG A 78 24.19 8.29 -10.52
N ASP A 79 24.75 9.32 -9.91
CA ASP A 79 25.59 10.31 -10.57
C ASP A 79 26.72 10.74 -9.63
N ASP A 80 27.89 11.04 -10.19
CA ASP A 80 29.07 11.38 -9.41
C ASP A 80 28.95 12.75 -8.71
N GLU A 81 28.19 13.68 -9.27
CA GLU A 81 27.99 15.01 -8.68
C GLU A 81 26.78 15.05 -7.74
N PHE A 82 25.65 14.47 -8.16
CA PHE A 82 24.39 14.54 -7.42
C PHE A 82 24.14 13.36 -6.48
N ARG A 83 24.97 12.30 -6.53
CA ARG A 83 24.85 11.01 -5.83
C ARG A 83 23.61 10.19 -6.23
N LEU A 84 22.41 10.77 -6.11
CA LEU A 84 21.12 10.18 -6.47
C LEU A 84 20.20 11.22 -7.11
N VAL A 85 19.66 10.88 -8.28
CA VAL A 85 18.71 11.72 -9.02
C VAL A 85 17.44 10.94 -9.33
N VAL A 86 16.29 11.60 -9.24
CA VAL A 86 15.01 11.00 -9.65
C VAL A 86 14.94 10.94 -11.17
N HIS A 87 14.72 9.73 -11.70
CA HIS A 87 14.67 9.50 -13.14
C HIS A 87 13.47 10.21 -13.80
N ASP A 88 13.71 10.85 -14.94
CA ASP A 88 12.73 11.68 -15.69
C ASP A 88 12.01 12.73 -14.82
N TRP A 89 12.68 13.28 -13.81
CA TRP A 89 12.07 14.28 -12.94
C TRP A 89 11.62 15.53 -13.70
N SER A 90 12.37 15.96 -14.71
CA SER A 90 11.97 17.04 -15.62
C SER A 90 10.57 16.83 -16.24
N GLU A 91 10.18 15.59 -16.51
CA GLU A 91 8.85 15.24 -17.01
C GLU A 91 7.80 15.25 -15.90
N HIS A 92 8.14 14.64 -14.76
CA HIS A 92 7.23 14.37 -13.66
C HIS A 92 7.02 15.54 -12.70
N ALA A 93 7.92 16.53 -12.71
CA ALA A 93 7.84 17.70 -11.86
C ALA A 93 6.56 18.50 -12.11
N PRO A 94 5.90 19.03 -11.06
CA PRO A 94 4.77 19.94 -11.22
C PRO A 94 5.11 21.18 -12.06
N THR A 95 4.13 21.72 -12.78
CA THR A 95 4.33 22.89 -13.65
C THR A 95 4.89 24.12 -12.93
N PHE A 96 4.53 24.32 -11.65
CA PHE A 96 5.07 25.42 -10.84
C PHE A 96 6.56 25.26 -10.54
N ILE A 97 7.05 24.02 -10.38
CA ILE A 97 8.47 23.73 -10.23
C ILE A 97 9.19 24.07 -11.54
N LYS A 98 8.70 23.56 -12.68
CA LYS A 98 9.25 23.87 -14.01
C LYS A 98 9.35 25.38 -14.25
N GLY A 99 8.29 26.12 -13.91
CA GLY A 99 8.26 27.58 -14.01
C GLY A 99 9.26 28.28 -13.07
N CYS A 100 9.42 27.77 -11.84
CA CYS A 100 10.38 28.29 -10.87
C CYS A 100 11.82 28.11 -11.34
N LEU A 101 12.19 26.91 -11.80
CA LEU A 101 13.52 26.62 -12.34
C LEU A 101 13.86 27.51 -13.53
N ARG A 102 12.95 27.62 -14.51
CA ARG A 102 13.14 28.49 -15.68
C ARG A 102 13.37 29.95 -15.29
N ARG A 103 12.61 30.47 -14.31
CA ARG A 103 12.76 31.86 -13.84
C ARG A 103 14.13 32.09 -13.19
N HIS A 104 14.63 31.11 -12.45
CA HIS A 104 15.93 31.19 -11.77
C HIS A 104 17.09 30.68 -12.64
N LYS A 105 16.86 30.39 -13.93
CA LYS A 105 17.85 29.84 -14.87
C LYS A 105 18.57 28.62 -14.32
N ARG A 106 17.82 27.73 -13.69
CA ARG A 106 18.32 26.44 -13.19
C ARG A 106 17.78 25.31 -14.06
N GLU A 107 18.61 24.30 -14.23
CA GLU A 107 18.30 23.10 -15.01
C GLU A 107 17.91 21.94 -14.09
N PHE A 108 17.19 20.96 -14.62
CA PHE A 108 16.91 19.73 -13.88
C PHE A 108 18.12 18.80 -13.88
N ALA A 109 18.33 18.07 -12.78
CA ALA A 109 19.48 17.20 -12.63
C ALA A 109 19.48 16.04 -13.66
N ASP A 110 18.32 15.48 -13.99
CA ASP A 110 18.17 14.43 -15.01
C ASP A 110 18.50 14.93 -16.42
N GLU A 111 18.17 16.19 -16.74
CA GLU A 111 18.54 16.82 -18.02
C GLU A 111 20.05 17.08 -18.11
N ILE A 112 20.68 17.51 -17.00
CA ILE A 112 22.12 17.71 -16.92
C ILE A 112 22.86 16.37 -17.15
N ILE A 113 22.42 15.31 -16.47
CA ILE A 113 22.98 13.96 -16.62
C ILE A 113 22.87 13.49 -18.08
N ARG A 114 21.67 13.56 -18.67
CA ARG A 114 21.42 13.18 -20.06
C ARG A 114 22.32 13.95 -21.04
N SER A 115 22.52 15.24 -20.79
CA SER A 115 23.37 16.10 -21.62
C SER A 115 24.86 15.76 -21.49
N ARG A 116 25.33 15.27 -20.34
CA ARG A 116 26.70 14.74 -20.17
C ARG A 116 26.87 13.42 -20.90
N GLN A 117 25.91 12.51 -20.74
CA GLN A 117 25.91 11.20 -21.40
C GLN A 117 25.92 11.34 -22.93
N ASN A 118 25.09 12.23 -23.49
CA ASN A 118 25.06 12.48 -24.93
C ASN A 118 26.40 13.03 -25.45
N ARG A 119 26.99 14.03 -24.76
CA ARG A 119 28.29 14.58 -25.15
C ARG A 119 29.41 13.54 -25.11
N ALA A 120 29.41 12.67 -24.10
CA ALA A 120 30.38 11.57 -24.01
C ALA A 120 30.18 10.54 -25.15
N ALA A 121 28.95 10.29 -25.58
CA ALA A 121 28.66 9.41 -26.71
C ALA A 121 29.12 10.01 -28.04
N GLU A 122 28.91 11.31 -28.25
CA GLU A 122 29.36 12.04 -29.44
C GLU A 122 30.88 12.07 -29.55
N SER A 123 31.60 12.34 -28.45
CA SER A 123 33.07 12.33 -28.45
C SER A 123 33.67 10.96 -28.76
N ASN A 124 32.97 9.87 -28.41
CA ASN A 124 33.42 8.51 -28.72
C ASN A 124 33.16 8.11 -30.19
N HIS A 125 32.28 8.83 -30.92
CA HIS A 125 31.99 8.53 -32.32
C HIS A 125 33.00 9.21 -33.28
N GLU A 126 33.57 10.35 -32.91
CA GLU A 126 34.54 11.09 -33.75
C GLU A 126 35.94 10.44 -33.80
N ASP A 127 36.28 9.54 -32.86
CA ASP A 127 37.53 8.77 -32.89
C ASP A 127 37.44 7.48 -33.74
N ALA A 128 36.25 7.15 -34.25
CA ALA A 128 36.02 6.03 -35.15
C ALA A 128 35.98 6.49 -36.62
N THR A 129 37.11 6.93 -37.16
CA THR A 129 37.26 7.15 -38.61
C THR A 129 37.24 5.79 -39.33
N PRO A 130 36.31 5.51 -40.26
CA PRO A 130 36.39 4.31 -41.08
C PRO A 130 37.41 4.54 -42.20
N ALA A 131 38.53 3.80 -42.14
CA ALA A 131 39.40 3.63 -43.29
C ALA A 131 38.65 2.85 -44.37
N ASN A 132 38.13 3.58 -45.36
CA ASN A 132 37.52 3.02 -46.56
C ASN A 132 38.61 2.50 -47.51
N GLY A 133 38.49 1.25 -47.97
CA GLY A 133 39.43 0.64 -48.90
C GLY A 133 39.01 -0.73 -49.40
N GLN A 134 38.11 -0.72 -50.40
CA GLN A 134 37.94 -1.70 -51.49
C GLN A 134 37.18 -3.02 -51.24
N GLN A 135 35.98 -3.05 -51.82
CA GLN A 135 35.24 -4.25 -52.25
C GLN A 135 35.66 -4.62 -53.69
N GLU A 136 35.93 -5.91 -53.91
CA GLU A 136 35.69 -6.64 -55.16
C GLU A 136 34.92 -7.91 -54.70
N ASP A 137 33.61 -8.01 -54.88
CA ASP A 137 32.86 -8.48 -56.06
C ASP A 137 33.50 -9.68 -56.79
N THR A 138 32.99 -10.88 -56.49
CA THR A 138 32.42 -11.80 -57.50
C THR A 138 31.70 -12.94 -56.79
N GLY A 139 30.47 -13.22 -57.22
CA GLY A 139 29.59 -14.23 -56.63
C GLY A 139 29.78 -15.64 -57.18
N ASP A 140 29.10 -16.61 -56.58
CA ASP A 140 28.44 -17.73 -57.27
C ASP A 140 27.55 -18.54 -56.29
N VAL A 141 26.46 -19.08 -56.83
CA VAL A 141 25.40 -19.85 -56.17
C VAL A 141 25.74 -21.34 -56.24
N GLY A 142 25.62 -22.08 -55.12
CA GLY A 142 25.70 -23.54 -55.17
C GLY A 142 25.50 -24.22 -53.83
N GLN A 143 24.32 -24.79 -53.61
CA GLN A 143 23.96 -25.69 -52.51
C GLN A 143 24.47 -27.12 -52.78
N PRO A 144 24.32 -28.09 -51.83
CA PRO A 144 25.40 -28.88 -51.25
C PRO A 144 25.48 -30.32 -51.80
N THR A 145 26.57 -31.03 -51.50
CA THR A 145 26.58 -32.51 -51.46
C THR A 145 27.79 -33.03 -50.66
N GLU A 146 27.46 -33.79 -49.61
CA GLU A 146 28.15 -34.93 -48.98
C GLU A 146 29.58 -35.34 -49.42
N HIS A 147 30.49 -35.51 -48.45
CA HIS A 147 30.98 -36.82 -47.99
C HIS A 147 32.02 -36.73 -46.86
N ALA A 148 31.78 -37.58 -45.84
CA ALA A 148 32.64 -38.18 -44.81
C ALA A 148 34.14 -37.82 -44.71
N GLU A 149 34.60 -37.58 -43.47
CA GLU A 149 35.50 -38.52 -42.78
C GLU A 149 35.51 -38.32 -41.26
N GLN A 150 35.60 -39.45 -40.55
CA GLN A 150 35.56 -39.64 -39.10
C GLN A 150 36.86 -39.21 -38.41
N VAL A 151 36.76 -38.71 -37.19
CA VAL A 151 37.69 -39.10 -36.12
C VAL A 151 36.94 -39.20 -34.78
N VAL A 152 37.29 -40.26 -34.06
CA VAL A 152 36.72 -40.82 -32.84
C VAL A 152 37.36 -40.22 -31.58
N ASP A 153 36.59 -40.16 -30.48
CA ASP A 153 36.89 -40.50 -29.05
C ASP A 153 35.98 -39.62 -28.14
N ASP A 154 34.93 -40.13 -27.51
CA ASP A 154 34.83 -40.98 -26.29
C ASP A 154 34.59 -40.15 -25.01
N ALA A 155 33.96 -40.78 -24.01
CA ALA A 155 33.60 -40.33 -22.68
C ALA A 155 32.24 -39.60 -22.48
N GLN A 156 31.26 -40.43 -22.11
CA GLN A 156 29.91 -40.16 -21.62
C GLN A 156 29.81 -39.44 -20.27
N GLN A 157 28.72 -38.67 -20.16
CA GLN A 157 28.04 -38.28 -18.92
C GLN A 157 27.46 -39.50 -18.19
N PRO A 158 27.17 -39.39 -16.88
CA PRO A 158 25.96 -40.04 -16.38
C PRO A 158 25.02 -39.05 -15.67
N ALA A 159 23.76 -39.13 -16.08
CA ALA A 159 22.60 -38.64 -15.35
C ALA A 159 22.35 -39.55 -14.13
N VAL A 160 22.06 -38.95 -12.98
CA VAL A 160 21.55 -39.66 -11.80
C VAL A 160 20.03 -39.59 -11.78
N VAL A 161 19.43 -40.77 -12.00
CA VAL A 161 18.03 -41.10 -11.72
C VAL A 161 18.02 -41.81 -10.37
N VAL A 162 17.11 -41.43 -9.47
CA VAL A 162 16.87 -42.11 -8.19
C VAL A 162 15.48 -42.75 -8.26
N GLU A 163 15.46 -44.09 -8.23
CA GLU A 163 14.26 -44.91 -8.09
C GLU A 163 14.15 -45.53 -6.69
N GLN A 164 12.96 -46.06 -6.42
CA GLN A 164 12.35 -46.35 -5.14
C GLN A 164 12.85 -47.64 -4.45
N VAL A 165 12.60 -47.77 -3.15
CA VAL A 165 12.57 -49.05 -2.42
C VAL A 165 11.29 -49.15 -1.59
N THR A 166 10.64 -50.31 -1.68
CA THR A 166 9.40 -50.76 -1.03
C THR A 166 9.67 -51.84 0.03
N GLY A 167 8.69 -52.06 0.92
CA GLY A 167 8.50 -53.25 1.79
C GLY A 167 8.22 -52.89 3.26
N ASP A 168 6.96 -52.85 3.73
CA ASP A 168 6.15 -53.92 4.39
C ASP A 168 6.52 -54.13 5.89
N ALA A 169 5.67 -54.45 6.87
CA ALA A 169 4.24 -54.31 7.22
C ALA A 169 4.09 -54.89 8.66
N GLU A 170 3.05 -54.50 9.42
CA GLU A 170 2.25 -55.30 10.38
C GLU A 170 1.77 -54.54 11.65
N GLN A 171 0.45 -54.64 11.89
CA GLN A 171 -0.33 -54.31 13.09
C GLN A 171 -0.52 -55.56 13.98
N PRO A 172 -1.13 -55.47 15.18
CA PRO A 172 -2.57 -55.84 15.35
C PRO A 172 -3.34 -54.91 16.35
N THR A 173 -4.56 -54.41 16.07
CA THR A 173 -5.96 -54.90 16.25
C THR A 173 -6.52 -55.04 17.69
N GLU A 174 -7.67 -54.37 17.93
CA GLU A 174 -8.92 -54.74 18.67
C GLU A 174 -9.62 -53.45 19.17
N GLY A 175 -10.93 -53.18 19.14
CA GLY A 175 -12.17 -53.89 18.79
C GLY A 175 -13.34 -53.31 19.63
N VAL A 176 -14.60 -53.49 19.17
CA VAL A 176 -15.91 -53.28 19.88
C VAL A 176 -16.52 -51.85 19.81
N GLN A 177 -17.81 -51.56 19.55
CA GLN A 177 -18.97 -52.09 18.77
C GLN A 177 -20.12 -51.07 18.99
N GLN A 178 -20.99 -50.85 17.98
CA GLN A 178 -22.26 -50.08 18.06
C GLN A 178 -23.44 -50.97 18.51
N PRO A 179 -24.60 -50.39 18.89
CA PRO A 179 -25.79 -50.34 18.00
C PRO A 179 -26.57 -49.00 18.10
N ALA A 180 -27.02 -48.33 17.02
CA ALA A 180 -28.15 -48.57 16.08
C ALA A 180 -29.55 -48.16 16.61
N ASP A 181 -30.12 -47.06 16.08
CA ASP A 181 -31.48 -47.03 15.49
C ASP A 181 -31.75 -45.75 14.63
N GLN A 182 -32.60 -45.90 13.60
CA GLN A 182 -32.88 -44.98 12.48
C GLN A 182 -33.94 -43.89 12.85
N LEU A 183 -34.10 -42.72 12.22
CA LEU A 183 -34.57 -42.44 10.84
C LEU A 183 -34.61 -40.89 10.59
N GLU A 184 -34.37 -40.48 9.33
CA GLU A 184 -34.69 -39.22 8.61
C GLU A 184 -33.81 -37.94 8.73
N GLN A 185 -33.35 -37.42 7.57
CA GLN A 185 -32.69 -36.10 7.33
C GLN A 185 -33.72 -35.06 6.82
N PRO A 186 -33.41 -33.75 6.51
CA PRO A 186 -32.12 -33.01 6.42
C PRO A 186 -32.22 -31.51 6.90
N PRO A 187 -31.40 -30.53 6.45
CA PRO A 187 -29.96 -30.46 6.13
C PRO A 187 -29.21 -29.42 7.04
N THR A 188 -27.88 -29.26 6.85
CA THR A 188 -27.06 -28.00 6.87
C THR A 188 -25.71 -28.12 7.61
N LYS A 189 -24.66 -27.60 6.95
CA LYS A 189 -23.25 -27.49 7.40
C LYS A 189 -23.06 -26.43 8.53
N PRO A 190 -21.80 -26.07 8.87
CA PRO A 190 -21.00 -26.51 10.01
C PRO A 190 -20.96 -25.46 11.14
N ASN A 191 -20.51 -25.83 12.34
CA ASN A 191 -20.26 -24.85 13.40
C ASN A 191 -18.94 -25.13 14.09
N LEU A 192 -18.09 -24.09 14.20
CA LEU A 192 -17.14 -23.81 15.29
C LEU A 192 -16.32 -22.56 14.91
N THR A 193 -16.07 -21.50 15.68
CA THR A 193 -16.65 -20.80 16.86
C THR A 193 -15.75 -19.57 17.06
N LYS A 194 -16.28 -18.34 17.20
CA LYS A 194 -15.75 -17.21 18.04
C LYS A 194 -16.84 -16.11 18.21
N PRO A 195 -16.80 -15.33 19.30
CA PRO A 195 -17.75 -15.37 20.42
C PRO A 195 -19.11 -14.71 20.16
N ASN A 196 -20.10 -15.15 20.94
CA ASN A 196 -21.49 -14.70 20.95
C ASN A 196 -21.64 -13.27 21.50
N LEU A 197 -22.23 -12.37 20.72
CA LEU A 197 -22.99 -11.23 21.25
C LEU A 197 -24.46 -11.64 21.23
N SER A 198 -25.06 -11.78 22.42
CA SER A 198 -26.50 -11.95 22.60
C SER A 198 -27.22 -10.67 22.18
N MET A 199 -28.12 -10.76 21.20
CA MET A 199 -29.05 -9.68 20.84
C MET A 199 -30.42 -9.99 21.42
N SER A 200 -31.01 -9.01 22.11
CA SER A 200 -32.40 -9.03 22.57
C SER A 200 -33.35 -9.08 21.37
N ALA A 201 -34.36 -9.94 21.45
CA ALA A 201 -35.30 -10.32 20.40
C ALA A 201 -36.42 -9.28 20.15
N GLY A 202 -36.06 -8.01 19.94
CA GLY A 202 -37.03 -6.91 19.84
C GLY A 202 -37.18 -6.20 18.48
N GLU A 203 -36.21 -6.28 17.57
CA GLU A 203 -36.21 -5.45 16.34
C GLU A 203 -35.97 -6.29 15.08
N ALA A 204 -36.78 -7.33 14.91
CA ALA A 204 -36.75 -8.22 13.76
C ALA A 204 -37.92 -7.95 12.78
N ALA A 205 -38.19 -6.70 12.45
CA ALA A 205 -39.07 -6.37 11.32
C ALA A 205 -38.88 -4.90 10.88
N GLU A 206 -38.74 -4.73 9.56
CA GLU A 206 -38.88 -3.47 8.79
C GLU A 206 -37.65 -2.53 8.68
N GLY A 207 -37.03 -2.51 7.48
CA GLY A 207 -36.52 -1.26 6.89
C GLY A 207 -35.02 -0.95 6.85
N GLY A 208 -34.09 -1.92 6.95
CA GLY A 208 -32.65 -1.59 7.00
C GLY A 208 -31.69 -2.63 6.44
N ARG A 209 -31.88 -3.09 5.21
CA ARG A 209 -30.92 -4.03 4.56
C ARG A 209 -30.46 -3.61 3.17
N SER A 210 -31.16 -2.68 2.53
CA SER A 210 -30.75 -2.22 1.21
C SER A 210 -29.64 -1.18 1.35
N PHE A 211 -28.80 -1.09 0.32
CA PHE A 211 -27.82 -0.01 0.23
C PHE A 211 -28.51 1.36 0.20
N GLU A 212 -29.71 1.46 -0.39
CA GLU A 212 -30.43 2.72 -0.53
C GLU A 212 -30.87 3.26 0.84
N ASP A 213 -31.39 2.41 1.72
CA ASP A 213 -31.78 2.80 3.09
C ASP A 213 -30.57 3.32 3.87
N PHE A 214 -29.44 2.61 3.80
CA PHE A 214 -28.18 3.04 4.39
C PHE A 214 -27.74 4.38 3.81
N TRP A 215 -27.79 4.52 2.49
CA TRP A 215 -27.34 5.70 1.78
C TRP A 215 -28.19 6.93 2.10
N GLU A 216 -29.50 6.74 2.28
CA GLU A 216 -30.44 7.79 2.63
C GLU A 216 -30.17 8.36 4.03
N GLN A 217 -29.89 7.46 4.99
CA GLN A 217 -29.63 7.82 6.39
C GLN A 217 -28.20 8.29 6.63
N TYR A 218 -27.28 8.04 5.71
CA TYR A 218 -25.88 8.42 5.88
C TYR A 218 -25.70 9.95 5.97
N PRO A 219 -25.01 10.46 7.01
CA PRO A 219 -24.89 11.90 7.24
C PRO A 219 -24.10 12.60 6.11
N GLN A 220 -24.55 13.80 5.72
CA GLN A 220 -23.93 14.59 4.66
C GLN A 220 -22.83 15.51 5.24
N ARG A 221 -21.69 15.60 4.55
CA ARG A 221 -20.66 16.59 4.86
C ARG A 221 -20.71 17.77 3.91
N THR A 222 -20.43 18.96 4.40
CA THR A 222 -20.26 20.17 3.57
C THR A 222 -18.80 20.25 3.13
N THR A 223 -18.57 20.24 1.83
CA THR A 223 -17.25 20.52 1.24
C THR A 223 -16.88 21.98 1.39
N GLU A 224 -15.60 22.32 1.24
CA GLU A 224 -15.09 23.69 1.30
C GLU A 224 -15.82 24.65 0.31
N GLY A 225 -16.30 24.11 -0.82
CA GLY A 225 -17.15 24.82 -1.77
C GLY A 225 -18.65 24.87 -1.43
N GLY A 226 -19.03 24.58 -0.17
CA GLY A 226 -20.42 24.65 0.30
C GLY A 226 -21.34 23.51 -0.16
N ARG A 227 -20.86 22.55 -0.96
CA ARG A 227 -21.68 21.42 -1.44
C ARG A 227 -21.81 20.34 -0.38
N LYS A 228 -23.04 19.89 -0.12
CA LYS A 228 -23.34 18.75 0.75
C LYS A 228 -23.14 17.44 -0.02
N VAL A 229 -22.27 16.56 0.46
CA VAL A 229 -21.96 15.27 -0.16
C VAL A 229 -21.88 14.17 0.89
N ARG A 230 -22.29 12.95 0.52
CA ARG A 230 -22.12 11.72 1.34
C ARG A 230 -20.85 10.95 0.96
N GLY A 231 -20.20 11.37 -0.13
CA GLY A 231 -19.17 10.63 -0.84
C GLY A 231 -19.67 10.11 -2.18
N HIS A 232 -18.91 9.21 -2.79
CA HIS A 232 -19.24 8.69 -4.11
C HIS A 232 -20.19 7.47 -4.03
N LYS A 233 -21.49 7.67 -4.35
CA LYS A 233 -22.57 6.65 -4.21
C LYS A 233 -22.18 5.29 -4.80
N GLY A 234 -21.78 5.24 -6.07
CA GLY A 234 -21.43 3.98 -6.72
C GLY A 234 -20.18 3.28 -6.14
N SER A 235 -19.30 4.01 -5.47
CA SER A 235 -18.14 3.40 -4.80
C SER A 235 -18.51 2.85 -3.43
N ALA A 236 -19.45 3.50 -2.74
CA ALA A 236 -20.01 3.01 -1.49
C ALA A 236 -20.88 1.76 -1.74
N GLU A 237 -21.66 1.74 -2.82
CA GLU A 237 -22.48 0.59 -3.21
C GLU A 237 -21.64 -0.66 -3.48
N ARG A 238 -20.56 -0.51 -4.28
CA ARG A 238 -19.59 -1.59 -4.53
C ARG A 238 -18.91 -2.10 -3.25
N ARG A 239 -18.80 -1.26 -2.23
CA ARG A 239 -18.25 -1.66 -0.92
C ARG A 239 -19.31 -2.34 -0.07
N TRP A 240 -20.53 -1.81 -0.04
CA TRP A 240 -21.70 -2.43 0.61
C TRP A 240 -21.97 -3.84 0.10
N ALA A 241 -21.86 -4.04 -1.21
CA ALA A 241 -22.03 -5.35 -1.85
C ALA A 241 -21.02 -6.41 -1.38
N LYS A 242 -19.85 -5.98 -0.88
CA LYS A 242 -18.79 -6.88 -0.38
C LYS A 242 -18.94 -7.22 1.11
N LEU A 243 -19.89 -6.59 1.81
CA LEU A 243 -20.14 -6.86 3.22
C LEU A 243 -21.03 -8.10 3.39
N THR A 244 -20.76 -8.86 4.45
CA THR A 244 -21.69 -9.89 4.92
C THR A 244 -22.98 -9.24 5.44
N ASP A 245 -24.08 -9.99 5.48
CA ASP A 245 -25.35 -9.44 5.97
C ASP A 245 -25.27 -8.97 7.44
N ARG A 246 -24.45 -9.67 8.24
CA ARG A 246 -24.13 -9.25 9.61
C ARG A 246 -23.40 -7.90 9.63
N GLU A 247 -22.42 -7.71 8.75
CA GLU A 247 -21.70 -6.43 8.65
C GLU A 247 -22.58 -5.30 8.12
N LYS A 248 -23.51 -5.58 7.20
CA LYS A 248 -24.49 -4.59 6.74
C LYS A 248 -25.40 -4.13 7.88
N GLN A 249 -25.84 -5.05 8.73
CA GLN A 249 -26.65 -4.71 9.92
C GLN A 249 -25.86 -3.84 10.91
N LEU A 250 -24.61 -4.24 11.22
CA LEU A 250 -23.74 -3.48 12.11
C LEU A 250 -23.41 -2.10 11.51
N ALA A 251 -23.20 -2.04 10.20
CA ALA A 251 -23.00 -0.80 9.48
C ALA A 251 -24.24 0.11 9.62
N PHE A 252 -25.43 -0.40 9.31
CA PHE A 252 -26.64 0.41 9.42
C PHE A 252 -26.85 0.97 10.84
N ARG A 253 -26.69 0.15 11.87
CA ARG A 253 -26.80 0.58 13.28
C ARG A 253 -25.73 1.61 13.65
N GLY A 254 -24.48 1.37 13.29
CA GLY A 254 -23.38 2.29 13.55
C GLY A 254 -23.54 3.63 12.82
N CYS A 255 -24.17 3.63 11.65
CA CYS A 255 -24.47 4.84 10.88
C CYS A 255 -25.45 5.75 11.62
N LYS A 256 -26.48 5.19 12.25
CA LYS A 256 -27.48 5.96 13.02
C LYS A 256 -26.83 6.70 14.19
N ILE A 257 -26.03 5.99 14.98
CA ILE A 257 -25.26 6.55 16.10
C ILE A 257 -24.29 7.63 15.60
N TYR A 258 -23.64 7.35 14.46
CA TYR A 258 -22.69 8.28 13.87
C TYR A 258 -23.37 9.58 13.40
N ALA A 259 -24.56 9.49 12.81
CA ALA A 259 -25.35 10.66 12.41
C ALA A 259 -25.77 11.53 13.61
N GLU A 260 -26.04 10.91 14.76
CA GLU A 260 -26.44 11.60 16.00
C GLU A 260 -25.26 12.25 16.74
N SER A 261 -24.03 11.76 16.51
CA SER A 261 -22.82 12.17 17.25
C SER A 261 -22.39 13.65 17.08
N LYS A 262 -23.05 14.43 16.21
CA LYS A 262 -22.71 15.81 15.81
C LYS A 262 -21.26 16.01 15.33
N GLN A 263 -20.49 14.94 15.16
CA GLN A 263 -19.16 14.99 14.57
C GLN A 263 -19.23 15.18 13.07
N MET A 264 -18.18 15.76 12.48
CA MET A 264 -18.14 15.99 11.05
C MET A 264 -18.21 14.64 10.30
N PRO A 265 -19.20 14.44 9.40
CA PRO A 265 -19.41 13.17 8.73
C PRO A 265 -18.26 12.80 7.80
N MET A 266 -17.72 11.60 7.98
CA MET A 266 -16.72 11.00 7.12
C MET A 266 -17.38 10.57 5.81
N ASP A 267 -16.57 10.44 4.76
CA ASP A 267 -17.01 9.82 3.52
C ASP A 267 -17.57 8.40 3.70
N ALA A 268 -18.77 8.14 3.16
CA ALA A 268 -19.42 6.84 3.25
C ALA A 268 -18.57 5.69 2.68
N VAL A 269 -17.77 5.95 1.64
CA VAL A 269 -16.86 4.94 1.09
C VAL A 269 -15.78 4.59 2.11
N ARG A 270 -15.21 5.62 2.75
CA ARG A 270 -14.18 5.47 3.78
C ARG A 270 -14.75 4.81 5.03
N TRP A 271 -15.95 5.20 5.43
CA TRP A 271 -16.67 4.67 6.57
C TRP A 271 -16.98 3.17 6.41
N LEU A 272 -17.43 2.76 5.21
CA LEU A 272 -17.66 1.35 4.89
C LEU A 272 -16.34 0.55 4.79
N HIS A 273 -15.30 1.14 4.18
CA HIS A 273 -14.01 0.50 3.99
C HIS A 273 -13.31 0.19 5.31
N GLY A 274 -13.25 1.17 6.21
CA GLY A 274 -12.58 1.03 7.50
C GLY A 274 -13.41 0.29 8.54
N LYS A 275 -14.60 -0.20 8.18
CA LYS A 275 -15.57 -0.81 9.11
C LYS A 275 -15.80 0.05 10.35
N HIS A 276 -15.90 1.37 10.14
CA HIS A 276 -15.88 2.35 11.22
C HIS A 276 -17.08 2.22 12.17
N TRP A 277 -18.16 1.54 11.78
CA TRP A 277 -19.26 1.18 12.67
C TRP A 277 -18.81 0.42 13.93
N THR A 278 -17.71 -0.32 13.87
CA THR A 278 -17.17 -1.04 15.03
C THR A 278 -16.81 -0.10 16.20
N THR A 279 -16.19 1.06 15.91
CA THR A 279 -15.84 2.07 16.91
C THR A 279 -17.07 2.71 17.56
N TRP A 280 -18.12 2.92 16.78
CA TRP A 280 -19.36 3.57 17.24
C TRP A 280 -20.29 2.62 18.00
N LEU A 281 -20.29 1.34 17.64
CA LEU A 281 -21.01 0.30 18.38
C LEU A 281 -20.32 -0.05 19.70
N GLN A 282 -18.98 -0.04 19.75
CA GLN A 282 -18.24 -0.19 21.01
C GLN A 282 -18.53 0.94 22.00
N SER A 283 -18.76 2.17 21.48
CA SER A 283 -19.12 3.33 22.29
C SER A 283 -20.54 3.23 22.85
N GLU A 284 -21.49 2.68 22.10
CA GLU A 284 -22.86 2.37 22.55
C GLU A 284 -22.88 1.27 23.62
N GLU A 285 -22.06 0.22 23.43
CA GLU A 285 -21.96 -0.89 24.37
C GLU A 285 -21.24 -0.51 25.68
N ALA A 286 -20.27 0.41 25.60
CA ALA A 286 -19.64 1.04 26.77
C ALA A 286 -20.61 1.97 27.51
N ALA A 287 -21.43 2.74 26.80
CA ALA A 287 -22.47 3.59 27.40
C ALA A 287 -23.61 2.80 28.04
N SER A 288 -23.95 1.61 27.50
CA SER A 288 -24.98 0.74 28.05
C SER A 288 -24.49 -0.12 29.23
N LYS A 289 -23.18 -0.37 29.37
CA LYS A 289 -22.58 -1.11 30.50
C LYS A 289 -22.29 -0.24 31.74
N VAL A 290 -22.52 1.07 31.67
CA VAL A 290 -22.48 1.94 32.85
C VAL A 290 -23.86 1.91 33.51
N PRO A 291 -24.00 1.34 34.72
CA PRO A 291 -25.26 1.41 35.45
C PRO A 291 -25.62 2.87 35.74
N PRO A 292 -26.91 3.26 35.65
CA PRO A 292 -27.35 4.66 35.73
C PRO A 292 -27.15 5.32 37.10
N ASP A 293 -26.53 4.65 38.07
CA ASP A 293 -26.46 5.09 39.47
C ASP A 293 -25.10 5.67 39.90
N GLU A 294 -24.11 5.75 39.00
CA GLU A 294 -22.76 6.24 39.35
C GLU A 294 -22.38 7.54 38.64
N VAL A 295 -23.35 8.44 38.47
CA VAL A 295 -23.09 9.87 38.26
C VAL A 295 -23.57 10.66 39.47
N GLN A 296 -22.95 10.41 40.63
CA GLN A 296 -22.93 11.41 41.69
C GLN A 296 -21.70 12.30 41.48
N LEU A 297 -21.93 13.43 40.79
CA LEU A 297 -21.05 14.59 40.85
C LEU A 297 -20.81 14.95 42.32
N PRO A 298 -19.55 15.10 42.78
CA PRO A 298 -19.31 15.63 44.11
C PRO A 298 -19.89 17.05 44.18
N ARG A 299 -20.74 17.26 45.19
CA ARG A 299 -21.38 18.54 45.49
C ARG A 299 -20.30 19.62 45.63
N ALA A 300 -20.52 20.79 45.06
CA ALA A 300 -19.56 21.91 44.97
C ALA A 300 -19.13 22.55 46.32
N ALA A 301 -19.24 21.84 47.44
CA ALA A 301 -18.94 22.34 48.79
C ALA A 301 -17.53 21.98 49.29
N ASP A 302 -16.81 21.03 48.68
CA ASP A 302 -15.54 20.52 49.26
C ASP A 302 -14.26 21.08 48.62
N LEU A 303 -14.35 21.97 47.62
CA LEU A 303 -13.19 22.60 46.99
C LEU A 303 -12.75 23.92 47.70
N LYS A 304 -12.64 23.90 49.04
CA LYS A 304 -12.13 25.05 49.83
C LYS A 304 -11.14 24.65 50.93
N ARG A 305 -10.44 23.54 50.78
CA ARG A 305 -9.25 23.24 51.60
C ARG A 305 -8.15 22.84 50.62
N ASP A 306 -6.96 23.36 50.86
CA ASP A 306 -5.73 23.09 50.07
C ASP A 306 -5.52 23.92 48.81
N LEU A 307 -5.43 25.24 49.00
CA LEU A 307 -4.54 26.09 48.20
C LEU A 307 -3.33 26.47 49.07
N PRO A 308 -2.08 26.14 48.69
CA PRO A 308 -0.90 26.54 49.44
C PRO A 308 -0.72 28.06 49.38
N ARG A 309 -0.55 28.64 50.57
CA ARG A 309 -0.47 30.07 50.84
C ARG A 309 0.88 30.62 50.38
N ILE A 310 0.99 31.09 49.14
CA ILE A 310 2.17 31.83 48.66
C ILE A 310 2.16 33.22 49.29
N LYS A 311 3.06 33.47 50.26
CA LYS A 311 3.29 34.79 50.85
C LYS A 311 4.12 35.65 49.90
N PRO A 312 3.70 36.88 49.54
CA PRO A 312 4.57 37.82 48.86
C PRO A 312 5.57 38.41 49.87
N LYS A 313 6.86 38.27 49.61
CA LYS A 313 7.94 38.89 50.38
C LYS A 313 8.26 40.25 49.76
N LEU A 314 7.73 41.32 50.35
CA LEU A 314 8.09 42.72 50.06
C LEU A 314 8.62 43.35 51.35
N ALA A 315 9.92 43.69 51.33
CA ALA A 315 10.68 44.62 52.19
C ALA A 315 12.16 44.19 52.00
N GLY A 316 13.08 44.98 51.46
CA GLY A 316 13.36 46.39 51.76
C GLY A 316 14.73 46.45 52.46
N LEU A 317 15.45 47.57 52.28
CA LEU A 317 16.81 47.92 52.73
C LEU A 317 17.93 47.51 51.75
N ARG A 318 18.81 48.42 51.28
CA ARG A 318 19.10 49.81 51.64
C ARG A 318 19.77 50.49 50.45
#